data_AF-A0A485AA02-F1
#
_entry.id   AF-A0A485AA02-F1
#
_cell.length_a   1.000
_cell.length_b   1.000
_cell.length_c   1.000
_cell.angle_alpha   90.00
_cell.angle_beta   90.00
_cell.angle_gamma   90.00
#
_symmetry.space_group_name_H-M   'P 1'
#
loop_
_entity.id
_entity.type
_entity.pdbx_description
1 polymer ?
#
loop_
_entity_poly.entity_id
_entity_poly.type
_entity_poly.pdbx_seq_one_letter_code
_entity_poly.pdbx_strand_id
1 'polypeptide(L)' 'MYLGIDLGTSEVKALVIDENNAVVASHSAPLTIQRPHPHWSEQAAAGMVGSHGISDSHAAGKMWPSLVRD' A
#
# COMPACT_ATOMS: atom_id res chain seq x y z
N MET A 1 -15.93 -5.38 -5.89
CA MET A 1 -14.62 -4.68 -5.93
C MET A 1 -13.48 -5.64 -5.64
N TYR A 2 -12.30 -5.37 -6.21
CA TYR A 2 -11.05 -6.12 -6.01
C TYR A 2 -9.89 -5.15 -5.74
N LEU A 3 -8.89 -5.56 -4.96
CA LEU A 3 -7.68 -4.80 -4.67
C LEU A 3 -6.48 -5.44 -5.39
N GLY A 4 -5.78 -4.65 -6.20
CA GLY A 4 -4.47 -4.99 -6.76
C GLY A 4 -3.36 -4.27 -6.02
N ILE A 5 -2.25 -4.96 -5.76
CA ILE A 5 -1.02 -4.40 -5.18
C ILE A 5 0.14 -4.76 -6.11
N ASP A 6 0.89 -3.74 -6.52
CA ASP A 6 2.14 -3.87 -7.29
C ASP A 6 3.31 -3.37 -6.45
N LEU A 7 4.26 -4.26 -6.18
CA LEU A 7 5.47 -3.98 -5.39
C LEU A 7 6.64 -3.73 -6.34
N GLY A 8 6.74 -2.49 -6.81
CA GLY A 8 7.84 -2.05 -7.66
C GLY A 8 9.12 -1.74 -6.87
N THR A 9 10.20 -1.46 -7.59
CA THR A 9 11.47 -1.02 -6.98
C THR A 9 11.46 0.45 -6.56
N SER A 10 10.72 1.30 -7.29
CA SER A 10 10.65 2.73 -7.00
C SER A 10 9.44 3.13 -6.15
N GLU A 11 8.39 2.32 -6.12
CA GLU A 11 7.14 2.62 -5.42
C GLU A 11 6.29 1.36 -5.22
N VAL A 12 5.39 1.42 -4.24
CA VAL A 12 4.26 0.50 -4.10
C VAL A 12 3.03 1.16 -4.71
N LYS A 13 2.24 0.42 -5.48
CA LYS A 13 0.95 0.88 -6.00
C LYS A 13 -0.18 0.01 -5.48
N ALA A 14 -1.27 0.65 -5.08
CA ALA A 14 -2.53 0.00 -4.76
C ALA A 14 -3.61 0.52 -5.71
N LEU A 15 -4.45 -0.39 -6.19
CA LEU A 15 -5.54 -0.07 -7.10
C LEU A 15 -6.79 -0.85 -6.74
N VAL A 16 -7.94 -0.18 -6.68
CA VAL A 16 -9.23 -0.82 -6.49
C VAL A 16 -9.97 -0.81 -7.81
N ILE A 17 -10.46 -1.97 -8.25
CA ILE A 17 -11.37 -2.11 -9.39
C ILE A 17 -12.76 -2.54 -8.94
N ASP A 18 -13.78 -2.18 -9.71
CA ASP A 18 -15.12 -2.76 -9.61
C ASP A 18 -15.23 -4.10 -10.36
N GLU A 19 -16.41 -4.70 -10.35
CA GLU A 19 -16.74 -5.95 -11.06
C GLU A 19 -16.74 -5.84 -12.60
N ASN A 20 -16.76 -4.63 -13.15
CA ASN A 20 -16.64 -4.36 -14.58
C ASN A 20 -15.19 -4.07 -14.99
N ASN A 21 -14.23 -4.28 -14.08
CA ASN A 21 -12.81 -3.96 -14.22
C ASN A 21 -12.51 -2.45 -14.37
N ALA A 22 -13.43 -1.57 -13.99
CA ALA A 22 -13.16 -0.14 -13.96
C ALA A 22 -12.33 0.22 -12.73
N VAL A 23 -11.33 1.09 -12.89
CA VAL A 23 -10.54 1.63 -11.78
C VAL A 23 -11.38 2.62 -11.00
N VAL A 24 -11.61 2.35 -9.72
CA VAL A 24 -12.40 3.21 -8.84
C VAL A 24 -11.57 3.98 -7.83
N ALA A 25 -10.35 3.51 -7.52
CA ALA A 25 -9.38 4.24 -6.71
C ALA A 25 -7.95 3.76 -6.99
N SER A 26 -6.97 4.64 -6.78
CA SER A 26 -5.55 4.28 -6.80
C SER A 26 -4.75 5.12 -5.82
N HIS A 27 -3.63 4.58 -5.35
CA HIS A 27 -2.64 5.28 -4.53
C HIS A 27 -1.25 4.72 -4.80
N SER A 28 -0.21 5.55 -4.65
CA SER A 28 1.17 5.09 -4.69
C SER A 28 2.00 5.69 -3.55
N ALA A 29 2.97 4.91 -3.08
CA ALA A 29 3.93 5.32 -2.06
C ALA A 29 5.35 5.12 -2.60
N PRO A 30 6.19 6.17 -2.67
CA PRO A 30 7.54 6.04 -3.18
C PRO A 30 8.41 5.20 -2.24
N LEU A 31 9.35 4.45 -2.80
CA LEU A 31 10.36 3.68 -2.10
C LEU A 31 11.75 4.26 -2.39
N THR A 32 12.62 4.18 -1.40
CA THR A 32 14.02 4.58 -1.53
C THR A 32 14.90 3.37 -1.82
N ILE A 33 15.92 3.56 -2.65
CA ILE A 33 16.96 2.57 -2.92
C ILE A 33 18.26 3.02 -2.23
N GLN A 34 18.91 2.09 -1.54
CA GLN A 34 20.21 2.28 -0.92
C GLN A 34 21.30 1.73 -1.85
N ARG A 35 22.43 2.45 -1.93
CA ARG A 35 23.60 2.08 -2.73
C ARG A 35 24.88 2.15 -1.88
N PRO A 36 25.04 1.29 -0.86
CA PRO A 36 26.15 1.39 0.08
C PRO A 36 27.53 1.13 -0.57
N HIS A 37 27.56 0.35 -1.64
CA HIS A 37 28.77 -0.01 -2.37
C HIS A 37 28.59 0.13 -3.89
N PRO A 38 29.68 0.28 -4.67
CA PRO A 38 29.60 0.25 -6.13
C PRO A 38 28.87 -1.00 -6.63
N HIS A 39 27.97 -0.80 -7.59
CA HIS A 39 27.14 -1.84 -8.22
C HIS A 39 26.04 -2.46 -7.35
N TRP A 40 25.86 -2.00 -6.10
CA TRP A 40 24.79 -2.50 -5.23
C TRP A 40 23.52 -1.65 -5.35
N SER A 41 22.37 -2.31 -5.17
CA SER A 41 21.05 -1.69 -5.17
C SER A 41 20.17 -2.45 -4.19
N GLU A 42 19.95 -1.87 -3.02
CA GLU A 42 19.28 -2.52 -1.89
C GLU A 42 18.04 -1.73 -1.44
N GLN A 43 17.10 -2.42 -0.82
CA GLN A 43 15.92 -1.84 -0.18
C GLN A 43 15.65 -2.58 1.13
N ALA A 44 15.27 -1.84 2.17
CA ALA A 44 14.88 -2.45 3.44
C ALA A 44 13.46 -3.00 3.35
N ALA A 45 13.26 -4.27 3.72
CA ALA A 45 11.93 -4.88 3.76
C ALA A 45 10.95 -4.11 4.68
N ALA A 46 11.44 -3.59 5.80
CA ALA A 46 10.65 -2.73 6.69
C ALA A 46 10.28 -1.38 6.07
N GLY A 47 11.05 -0.87 5.11
CA GLY A 47 10.71 0.37 4.38
C GLY A 47 9.55 0.20 3.40
N MET A 48 9.25 -1.04 2.98
CA MET A 48 8.10 -1.37 2.13
C MET A 48 6.78 -1.44 2.93
N VAL A 49 6.86 -1.78 4.22
CA VAL A 49 5.72 -1.76 5.15
C VAL A 49 5.71 -0.37 5.80
N GLY A 50 5.02 0.58 5.16
CA GLY A 50 5.17 2.02 5.43
C GLY A 50 5.20 2.44 6.90
N SER A 51 6.09 3.40 7.21
CA SER A 51 6.02 4.26 8.40
C SER A 51 4.93 5.34 8.30
N HIS A 52 4.34 5.50 7.13
CA HIS A 52 3.17 6.33 6.91
C HIS A 52 1.97 5.53 7.40
N GLY A 53 1.52 5.84 8.63
CA GLY A 53 0.29 5.30 9.16
C GLY A 53 -0.82 5.46 8.13
N ILE A 54 -1.62 4.41 7.93
CA ILE A 54 -2.89 4.51 7.24
C ILE A 54 -3.77 5.42 8.10
N SER A 55 -3.62 6.74 7.95
CA SER A 55 -4.50 7.72 8.58
C SER A 55 -5.71 7.85 7.68
N ASP A 56 -6.64 6.91 7.84
CA ASP A 56 -7.91 6.93 7.14
C ASP A 56 -8.86 7.92 7.83
N SER A 57 -8.98 9.13 7.30
CA SER A 57 -9.96 10.11 7.78
C SER A 57 -11.33 9.96 7.11
N HIS A 58 -11.55 8.95 6.27
CA HIS A 58 -12.84 8.73 5.58
C HIS A 58 -13.49 7.35 5.85
N ALA A 59 -12.76 6.33 6.32
CA ALA A 59 -13.34 5.02 6.62
C ALA A 59 -13.84 4.83 8.06
N ALA A 60 -13.57 5.77 8.98
CA ALA A 60 -13.99 5.67 10.38
C ALA A 60 -15.52 5.67 10.60
N GLY A 61 -16.33 5.87 9.54
CA GLY A 61 -17.77 6.10 9.69
C GLY A 61 -18.70 4.89 9.58
N LYS A 62 -18.32 3.76 8.96
CA LYS A 62 -19.35 2.76 8.56
C LYS A 62 -19.02 1.27 8.63
N MET A 63 -17.81 0.79 8.95
CA MET A 63 -17.55 -0.65 8.81
C MET A 63 -16.53 -1.22 9.79
N TRP A 64 -16.91 -1.35 11.07
CA TRP A 64 -16.47 -2.50 11.89
C TRP A 64 -17.27 -2.63 13.20
N PRO A 65 -18.41 -3.35 13.22
CA PRO A 65 -18.88 -3.92 14.47
C PRO A 65 -19.26 -5.40 14.28
N SER A 66 -18.28 -6.30 14.30
CA SER A 66 -18.58 -7.73 14.54
C SER A 66 -17.42 -8.63 14.98
N LEU A 67 -16.18 -8.16 15.06
CA LEU A 67 -15.05 -9.03 15.41
C LEU A 67 -14.21 -8.45 16.56
N VAL A 68 -14.83 -8.37 17.75
CA VAL A 68 -14.23 -8.71 19.05
C VAL A 68 -15.42 -9.05 19.98
N ARG A 69 -15.67 -10.33 20.24
CA ARG A 69 -16.42 -10.80 21.41
C ARG A 69 -15.43 -11.47 22.34
N ASP A 70 -15.50 -11.05 23.59
CA ASP A 70 -14.84 -11.46 24.85
C ASP A 70 -13.31 -11.61 24.85
#